data_AF-A0A2T4CB62-F1
#
_entry.id   AF-A0A2T4CB62-F1
#
_cell.length_a   1.000
_cell.length_b   1.000
_cell.length_c   1.000
_cell.angle_alpha   90.00
_cell.angle_beta   90.00
_cell.angle_gamma   90.00
#
_symmetry.space_group_name_H-M   'P 1'
#
loop_
_entity.id
_entity.type
_entity.pdbx_description
1 polymer ?
#
loop_
_entity_poly.entity_id
_entity_poly.type
_entity_poly.pdbx_seq_one_letter_code
_entity_poly.pdbx_strand_id
1 'polypeptide(L)'
;MVHRIAFWSCFGLAVRFWQVGIEMRPFFNKGSLWAYPVYAAGGASFGYWLQGVDDRQRAVLDERKRALLEKRARKAQRDAERQGA
;
A
#
# COMPACT_ATOMS: atom_id res chain seq x y z
N MET A 1 -6.12 2.71 -3.77
CA MET A 1 -4.96 3.18 -4.56
C MET A 1 -4.77 4.68 -4.41
N VAL A 2 -5.70 5.52 -4.90
CA VAL A 2 -5.60 6.99 -4.81
C VAL A 2 -5.44 7.50 -3.38
N HIS A 3 -6.23 6.96 -2.42
CA HIS A 3 -6.15 7.38 -1.02
C HIS A 3 -4.77 7.16 -0.40
N ARG A 4 -4.06 6.08 -0.76
CA ARG A 4 -2.76 5.74 -0.20
C ARG A 4 -1.68 6.68 -0.75
N ILE A 5 -1.68 6.89 -2.06
CA ILE A 5 -0.75 7.83 -2.71
C ILE A 5 -1.01 9.26 -2.19
N ALA A 6 -2.27 9.68 -2.09
CA ALA A 6 -2.64 10.99 -1.56
C ALA A 6 -2.19 11.15 -0.10
N PHE A 7 -2.44 10.14 0.76
CA PHE A 7 -1.98 10.15 2.15
C PHE A 7 -0.47 10.31 2.24
N TRP A 8 0.30 9.49 1.53
CA TRP A 8 1.76 9.55 1.59
C TRP A 8 2.33 10.83 0.96
N SER A 9 1.66 11.40 -0.05
CA SER A 9 2.02 12.71 -0.62
C SER A 9 1.82 13.83 0.40
N CYS A 10 0.66 13.88 1.05
CA CYS A 10 0.38 14.83 2.13
C CYS A 10 1.32 14.63 3.31
N PHE A 11 1.66 13.37 3.63
CA PHE A 11 2.66 13.05 4.65
C PHE A 11 4.03 13.61 4.29
N GLY A 12 4.48 13.48 3.04
CA GLY A 12 5.71 14.12 2.57
C GLY A 12 5.71 15.64 2.77
N LEU A 13 4.61 16.32 2.44
CA LEU A 13 4.44 17.75 2.71
C LEU A 13 4.50 18.07 4.21
N ALA A 14 3.86 17.24 5.05
CA ALA A 14 3.91 17.38 6.50
C ALA A 14 5.33 17.20 7.05
N VAL A 15 6.10 16.26 6.51
CA VAL A 15 7.52 16.08 6.86
C VAL A 15 8.34 17.31 6.48
N ARG A 16 8.13 17.89 5.30
CA ARG A 16 8.80 19.15 4.91
C ARG A 16 8.43 20.28 5.86
N PHE A 17 7.14 20.40 6.21
CA PHE A 17 6.66 21.40 7.16
C PHE A 17 7.31 21.22 8.55
N TRP A 18 7.38 19.99 9.04
CA TRP A 18 8.03 19.63 10.30
C TRP A 18 9.52 19.95 10.28
N GLN A 19 10.23 19.63 9.20
CA GLN A 19 11.64 19.96 9.02
C GLN A 19 11.87 21.48 9.12
N VAL A 20 11.08 22.30 8.42
CA VAL A 20 11.21 23.77 8.50
C VAL A 20 10.93 24.27 9.91
N GLY A 21 9.93 23.68 10.58
CA GLY A 21 9.58 24.00 11.96
C GLY A 21 10.77 23.78 12.91
N ILE A 22 11.51 22.68 12.74
CA ILE A 22 12.73 22.41 13.51
C ILE A 22 13.84 23.40 13.15
N GLU A 23 14.05 23.68 11.86
CA GLU A 23 15.08 24.62 11.40
C GLU A 23 14.80 26.08 11.75
N MET A 24 13.62 26.38 12.31
CA MET A 24 13.13 27.74 12.57
C MET A 24 13.21 28.68 11.36
N ARG A 25 13.15 28.12 10.14
CA ARG A 25 13.09 28.90 8.91
C ARG A 25 11.64 29.28 8.60
N PRO A 26 11.39 30.36 7.85
CA PRO A 26 10.03 30.66 7.40
C PRO A 26 9.53 29.56 6.45
N PHE A 27 8.30 29.07 6.69
CA PHE A 27 7.68 27.98 5.91
C PHE A 27 7.62 28.27 4.40
N PHE A 28 7.34 29.51 4.02
CA PHE A 28 7.16 29.89 2.62
C PHE A 28 8.26 30.87 2.17
N ASN A 29 9.47 30.33 1.94
CA ASN A 29 10.55 31.06 1.29
C ASN A 29 10.57 30.75 -0.21
N LYS A 30 10.54 31.77 -1.09
CA LYS A 30 10.52 31.62 -2.56
C LYS A 30 11.61 30.67 -3.09
N GLY A 31 12.82 30.70 -2.51
CA GLY A 31 13.92 29.82 -2.91
C GLY A 31 13.76 28.35 -2.49
N SER A 32 12.87 28.05 -1.54
CA SER A 32 12.66 26.70 -1.01
C SER A 32 11.29 26.11 -1.35
N LEU A 33 10.39 26.86 -1.98
CA LEU A 33 9.03 26.39 -2.31
C LEU A 33 9.05 25.12 -3.18
N TRP A 34 10.06 24.95 -4.03
CA TRP A 34 10.24 23.74 -4.86
C TRP A 34 10.46 22.46 -4.04
N ALA A 35 10.92 22.56 -2.79
CA ALA A 35 11.12 21.40 -1.94
C ALA A 35 9.78 20.74 -1.56
N TYR A 36 8.69 21.50 -1.44
CA TYR A 36 7.37 20.94 -1.12
C TYR A 36 6.89 19.91 -2.15
N PRO A 37 6.84 20.19 -3.47
CA PRO A 37 6.47 19.19 -4.45
C PRO A 37 7.46 18.01 -4.51
N VAL A 38 8.74 18.20 -4.18
CA VAL A 38 9.72 17.11 -4.11
C VAL A 38 9.43 16.17 -2.94
N TYR A 39 9.15 16.71 -1.76
CA TYR A 39 8.75 15.89 -0.62
C TYR A 39 7.41 15.19 -0.87
N ALA A 40 6.45 15.88 -1.51
CA ALA A 40 5.19 15.28 -1.93
C ALA A 40 5.42 14.12 -2.92
N ALA A 41 6.28 14.31 -3.92
CA ALA A 41 6.62 13.28 -4.90
C ALA A 41 7.37 12.10 -4.26
N GLY A 42 8.27 12.36 -3.32
CA GLY A 42 8.94 11.33 -2.52
C GLY A 42 7.94 10.49 -1.73
N GLY A 43 7.01 11.17 -1.03
CA GLY A 43 5.90 10.52 -0.35
C GLY A 43 5.01 9.71 -1.29
N ALA A 44 4.60 10.27 -2.42
CA ALA A 44 3.80 9.60 -3.44
C ALA A 44 4.50 8.31 -3.94
N SER A 45 5.80 8.40 -4.23
CA SER A 45 6.63 7.28 -4.70
C SER A 45 6.69 6.17 -3.64
N PHE A 46 6.89 6.55 -2.37
CA PHE A 46 6.85 5.60 -1.26
C PHE A 46 5.48 4.93 -1.12
N GLY A 47 4.40 5.71 -1.21
CA GLY A 47 3.03 5.17 -1.15
C GLY A 47 2.71 4.21 -2.29
N TYR A 48 3.23 4.47 -3.48
CA TYR A 48 3.12 3.58 -4.64
C TYR A 48 3.90 2.28 -4.43
N TRP A 49 5.13 2.36 -3.92
CA TRP A 49 5.93 1.18 -3.59
C TRP A 49 5.24 0.31 -2.52
N LEU A 50 4.73 0.93 -1.45
CA LEU A 50 4.01 0.23 -0.39
C LEU A 50 2.75 -0.49 -0.91
N GLN A 51 2.03 0.13 -1.86
CA GLN A 51 0.90 -0.51 -2.53
C GLN A 51 1.34 -1.80 -3.24
N GLY A 52 2.46 -1.76 -3.96
CA GLY A 52 3.02 -2.93 -4.64
C GLY A 52 3.41 -4.07 -3.68
N VAL A 53 3.91 -3.73 -2.47
CA VAL A 53 4.20 -4.71 -1.43
C VAL A 53 2.90 -5.37 -0.94
N ASP A 54 1.87 -4.59 -0.62
CA ASP A 54 0.58 -5.10 -0.16
C ASP A 54 -0.09 -5.99 -1.21
N ASP A 55 -0.02 -5.61 -2.48
CA ASP A 55 -0.62 -6.39 -3.58
C ASP A 55 0.06 -7.75 -3.73
N ARG A 56 1.38 -7.82 -3.57
CA ARG A 56 2.12 -9.10 -3.55
C ARG A 56 1.70 -9.98 -2.38
N GLN A 57 1.57 -9.41 -1.19
CA GLN A 57 1.13 -10.18 -0.01
C GLN A 57 -0.28 -10.73 -0.18
N ARG A 58 -1.21 -9.90 -0.68
CA ARG A 58 -2.60 -10.32 -0.95
C ARG A 58 -2.66 -11.41 -2.02
N ALA A 59 -1.88 -11.28 -3.09
CA ALA A 59 -1.83 -12.29 -4.14
C ALA A 59 -1.41 -13.67 -3.59
N VAL A 60 -0.39 -13.71 -2.73
CA VAL A 60 0.05 -14.95 -2.08
C VAL A 60 -1.05 -15.54 -1.20
N LEU A 61 -1.72 -14.71 -0.38
CA LEU A 61 -2.81 -15.17 0.47
C LEU A 61 -3.99 -15.72 -0.33
N ASP A 62 -4.35 -15.06 -1.42
CA ASP A 62 -5.43 -15.50 -2.31
C ASP A 62 -5.10 -16.81 -3.01
N GLU A 63 -3.86 -16.99 -3.46
CA GLU A 63 -3.40 -18.25 -4.05
C GLU A 63 -3.52 -19.42 -3.05
N ARG A 64 -3.05 -19.22 -1.81
CA ARG A 64 -3.15 -20.23 -0.75
C ARG A 64 -4.60 -20.55 -0.43
N LYS A 65 -5.46 -19.53 -0.34
CA LYS A 65 -6.89 -19.69 -0.10
C LYS A 65 -7.56 -20.50 -1.21
N ARG A 66 -7.26 -20.20 -2.48
CA ARG A 66 -7.77 -20.95 -3.64
C ARG A 66 -7.36 -22.42 -3.60
N ALA A 67 -6.09 -22.70 -3.34
CA ALA A 67 -5.59 -24.07 -3.24
C ALA A 67 -6.27 -24.86 -2.11
N LEU A 68 -6.53 -24.23 -0.96
CA LEU A 68 -7.25 -24.87 0.15
C LEU A 68 -8.73 -25.14 -0.18
N LEU A 69 -9.42 -24.18 -0.80
CA LEU A 69 -10.81 -24.34 -1.21
C LEU A 69 -10.97 -25.44 -2.26
N GLU A 70 -10.07 -25.50 -3.23
CA GLU A 70 -10.07 -26.54 -4.27
C GLU A 70 -9.82 -27.94 -3.67
N LYS A 71 -8.89 -28.06 -2.70
CA LYS A 71 -8.70 -29.31 -1.94
C LYS A 71 -9.96 -29.73 -1.18
N ARG A 72 -10.66 -28.78 -0.55
CA ARG A 72 -11.92 -29.05 0.15
C ARG A 72 -13.03 -29.47 -0.80
N ALA A 73 -13.15 -28.82 -1.95
CA ALA A 73 -14.13 -29.17 -2.99
C ALA A 73 -13.90 -30.60 -3.52
N ARG A 74 -12.64 -30.96 -3.82
CA ARG A 74 -12.27 -32.32 -4.24
C ARG A 74 -12.59 -33.36 -3.17
N LYS A 75 -12.36 -33.05 -1.88
CA LYS A 75 -12.73 -33.96 -0.79
C LYS A 75 -14.24 -34.14 -0.70
N ALA A 76 -15.01 -33.06 -0.76
CA ALA A 76 -16.47 -33.12 -0.73
C ALA A 76 -17.06 -33.95 -1.89
N GLN A 77 -16.49 -33.83 -3.09
CA GLN A 77 -16.89 -34.67 -4.24
C GLN A 77 -16.64 -36.16 -3.97
N ARG A 78 -15.45 -36.52 -3.49
CA ARG A 78 -15.11 -37.92 -3.14
C ARG A 78 -15.98 -38.47 -2.02
N ASP A 79 -16.28 -37.66 -1.02
CA ASP A 79 -17.14 -38.07 0.10
C ASP A 79 -18.59 -38.27 -0.37
N ALA A 80 -19.09 -37.44 -1.30
CA ALA A 80 -20.41 -37.61 -1.92
C ALA A 80 -20.49 -38.86 -2.81
N GLU A 81 -19.48 -39.12 -3.63
CA GLU A 81 -19.39 -40.35 -4.45
C GLU A 81 -19.39 -41.61 -3.58
N ARG A 82 -18.73 -41.58 -2.41
CA ARG A 82 -18.72 -42.69 -1.45
C ARG A 82 -20.01 -42.89 -0.67
N GLN A 83 -20.83 -41.84 -0.51
CA GLN A 83 -22.13 -41.93 0.17
C GLN A 83 -23.28 -42.29 -0.79
N GLY A 84 -23.06 -42.13 -2.10
CA GLY A 84 -24.02 -42.50 -3.15
C GLY A 84 -23.82 -43.88 -3.78
N ALA A 85 -22.79 -44.63 -3.37
CA ALA A 85 -22.50 -46.01 -3.76
C ALA A 85 -22.74 -46.96 -2.58
#